data_AF-A0A077ZBX1-F1
#
_entry.id   AF-A0A077ZBX1-F1
#
_cell.length_a   1.000
_cell.length_b   1.000
_cell.length_c   1.000
_cell.angle_alpha   90.00
_cell.angle_beta   90.00
_cell.angle_gamma   90.00
#
_symmetry.space_group_name_H-M   'P 1'
#
loop_
_entity.id
_entity.type
_entity.pdbx_description
1 polymer ?
#
loop_
_entity_poly.entity_id
_entity_poly.type
_entity_poly.pdbx_seq_one_letter_code
_entity_poly.pdbx_strand_id
1 'polypeptide(L)'
;MVTLVFPVFMGGAGLAQAGKLLPFAGVSLAQAFCGSSIMNLTFAPAMNTFHRIMELWIETAAAKEPVTLKGLIGKIDWTAFVTFNWLKVGICFWIPVHTIVFLLPENIRVVVAAFSSIALGIILSFASKKGSSPAKISEEEAI
;
A
#
# COMPACT_ATOMS: atom_id res chain seq x y z
N MET A 1 -13.73 0.05 7.02
CA MET A 1 -12.50 0.81 7.32
C MET A 1 -12.23 1.90 6.29
N VAL A 2 -12.10 1.57 5.00
CA VAL A 2 -11.81 2.58 3.95
C VAL A 2 -12.83 3.73 3.93
N THR A 3 -14.12 3.43 4.10
CA THR A 3 -15.22 4.42 4.20
C THR A 3 -15.05 5.44 5.33
N LEU A 4 -14.33 5.08 6.40
CA LEU A 4 -14.02 5.97 7.53
C LEU A 4 -12.71 6.72 7.31
N VAL A 5 -11.68 6.02 6.84
CA VAL A 5 -10.33 6.57 6.67
C VAL A 5 -10.31 7.68 5.64
N PHE A 6 -11.02 7.52 4.52
CA PHE A 6 -11.06 8.54 3.46
C PHE A 6 -11.54 9.92 3.95
N PRO A 7 -12.72 10.05 4.60
CA PRO A 7 -13.16 11.34 5.11
C PRO A 7 -12.27 11.87 6.26
N VAL A 8 -11.69 11.00 7.09
CA VAL A 8 -10.76 11.43 8.15
C VAL A 8 -9.54 12.13 7.56
N PHE A 9 -8.88 11.53 6.56
CA PHE A 9 -7.68 12.11 5.97
C PHE A 9 -7.99 13.27 5.01
N MET A 10 -9.07 13.19 4.24
CA MET A 10 -9.47 14.29 3.34
C MET A 10 -9.97 15.51 4.11
N GLY A 11 -10.77 15.28 5.17
CA GLY A 11 -11.23 16.33 6.07
C GLY A 11 -10.08 16.93 6.87
N GLY A 12 -9.20 16.09 7.42
CA GLY A 12 -7.99 16.53 8.13
C GLY A 12 -7.04 17.36 7.24
N ALA A 13 -6.80 16.93 6.01
CA ALA A 13 -6.01 17.71 5.04
C ALA A 13 -6.66 19.06 4.72
N GLY A 14 -7.98 19.08 4.51
CA GLY A 14 -8.72 20.33 4.28
C GLY A 14 -8.63 21.30 5.46
N LEU A 15 -8.78 20.80 6.69
CA LEU A 15 -8.61 21.61 7.91
C LEU A 15 -7.19 22.14 8.07
N ALA A 16 -6.17 21.32 7.80
CA ALA A 16 -4.78 21.74 7.85
C ALA A 16 -4.46 22.82 6.80
N GLN A 17 -5.05 22.73 5.61
CA GLN A 17 -4.95 23.77 4.59
C GLN A 17 -5.63 25.08 5.02
N ALA A 18 -6.85 25.00 5.56
CA ALA A 18 -7.56 26.17 6.10
C ALA A 18 -6.78 26.84 7.24
N GLY A 19 -6.12 26.04 8.09
CA GLY A 19 -5.26 26.48 9.17
C GLY A 19 -3.86 26.95 8.74
N LYS A 20 -3.56 27.04 7.43
CA LYS A 20 -2.25 27.42 6.87
C LYS A 20 -1.09 26.48 7.25
N LEU A 21 -1.39 25.28 7.75
CA LEU A 21 -0.38 24.23 7.98
C LEU A 21 0.00 23.50 6.69
N LEU A 22 -0.90 23.51 5.71
CA LEU A 22 -0.66 23.02 4.36
C LEU A 22 -0.94 24.14 3.33
N PRO A 23 -0.19 24.19 2.22
CA PRO A 23 -0.37 25.22 1.21
C PRO A 23 -1.62 24.97 0.34
N PHE A 24 -1.95 25.99 -0.47
CA PHE A 24 -2.97 25.91 -1.53
C PHE A 24 -4.39 25.54 -1.06
N ALA A 25 -4.82 26.15 0.05
CA ALA A 25 -6.20 26.03 0.52
C ALA A 25 -7.21 26.40 -0.59
N GLY A 26 -8.25 25.60 -0.72
CA GLY A 26 -9.29 25.76 -1.77
C GLY A 26 -8.95 25.13 -3.12
N VAL A 27 -7.72 24.68 -3.35
CA VAL A 27 -7.35 23.95 -4.57
C VAL A 27 -7.62 22.46 -4.36
N SER A 28 -8.64 21.93 -5.06
CA SER A 28 -9.08 20.53 -4.93
C SER A 28 -7.95 19.51 -5.19
N LEU A 29 -7.14 19.76 -6.21
CA LEU A 29 -5.98 18.91 -6.53
C LEU A 29 -4.94 18.90 -5.40
N ALA A 30 -4.67 20.07 -4.80
CA ALA A 30 -3.74 20.14 -3.68
C ALA A 30 -4.30 19.40 -2.47
N GLN A 31 -5.59 19.56 -2.16
CA GLN A 31 -6.23 18.82 -1.07
C GLN A 31 -6.17 17.29 -1.31
N ALA A 32 -6.48 16.83 -2.52
CA ALA A 32 -6.43 15.42 -2.89
C ALA A 32 -5.01 14.86 -2.76
N PHE A 33 -4.00 15.60 -3.24
CA PHE A 33 -2.60 15.19 -3.13
C PHE A 33 -2.11 15.17 -1.68
N CYS A 34 -2.43 16.20 -0.89
CA CYS A 34 -2.07 16.26 0.53
C CYS A 34 -2.76 15.15 1.34
N GLY A 35 -4.07 14.97 1.16
CA GLY A 35 -4.83 13.90 1.83
C GLY A 35 -4.30 12.52 1.46
N SER A 36 -4.02 12.30 0.18
CA SER A 36 -3.37 11.08 -0.30
C SER A 36 -2.00 10.86 0.34
N SER A 37 -1.13 11.87 0.30
CA SER A 37 0.23 11.77 0.84
C SER A 37 0.23 11.48 2.33
N ILE A 38 -0.57 12.22 3.11
CA ILE A 38 -0.65 12.01 4.57
C ILE A 38 -1.19 10.61 4.87
N MET A 39 -2.27 10.18 4.21
CA MET A 39 -2.83 8.84 4.43
C MET A 39 -1.83 7.73 4.10
N ASN A 40 -1.16 7.82 2.94
CA ASN A 40 -0.25 6.77 2.48
C ASN A 40 1.09 6.77 3.20
N LEU A 41 1.52 7.88 3.79
CA LEU A 41 2.77 7.95 4.55
C LEU A 41 2.59 7.67 6.04
N THR A 42 1.36 7.71 6.56
CA THR A 42 1.07 7.49 7.99
C THR A 42 0.23 6.22 8.23
N PHE A 43 -1.00 6.20 7.72
CA PHE A 43 -1.94 5.10 7.95
C PHE A 43 -1.58 3.85 7.15
N ALA A 44 -1.19 4.00 5.88
CA ALA A 44 -0.95 2.84 5.03
C ALA A 44 0.15 1.90 5.54
N PRO A 45 1.32 2.36 6.04
CA PRO A 45 2.32 1.49 6.64
C PRO A 45 1.79 0.66 7.80
N ALA A 46 1.03 1.28 8.71
CA ALA A 46 0.43 0.60 9.85
C ALA A 46 -0.61 -0.44 9.39
N MET A 47 -1.50 -0.06 8.48
CA MET A 47 -2.53 -0.96 7.94
C MET A 47 -1.94 -2.13 7.15
N ASN A 48 -0.90 -1.86 6.34
CA ASN A 48 -0.22 -2.86 5.56
C ASN A 48 0.52 -3.86 6.46
N THR A 49 1.13 -3.39 7.54
CA THR A 49 1.76 -4.26 8.56
C THR A 49 0.74 -5.11 9.28
N PHE A 50 -0.39 -4.53 9.66
CA PHE A 50 -1.49 -5.26 10.28
C PHE A 50 -2.01 -6.36 9.34
N HIS A 51 -2.23 -6.04 8.07
CA HIS A 51 -2.59 -7.03 7.04
C HIS A 51 -1.55 -8.15 6.96
N ARG A 52 -0.26 -7.80 6.86
CA ARG A 52 0.81 -8.79 6.76
C ARG A 52 0.87 -9.72 7.98
N ILE A 53 0.69 -9.19 9.19
CA ILE A 53 0.64 -10.00 10.41
C ILE A 53 -0.60 -10.91 10.40
N MET A 54 -1.76 -10.42 9.96
CA MET A 54 -2.98 -11.23 9.86
C MET A 54 -2.89 -12.33 8.81
N GLU A 55 -2.27 -12.06 7.66
CA GLU A 55 -1.96 -13.08 6.65
C GLU A 55 -1.08 -14.19 7.25
N LEU A 56 0.02 -13.81 7.89
CA LEU A 56 0.92 -14.77 8.54
C LEU A 56 0.25 -15.53 9.68
N TRP A 57 -0.69 -14.90 10.39
CA TRP A 57 -1.51 -15.57 11.39
C TRP A 57 -2.32 -16.68 10.73
N ILE A 58 -3.09 -16.35 9.69
CA ILE A 58 -3.95 -17.31 8.98
C ILE A 58 -3.11 -18.45 8.40
N GLU A 59 -1.97 -18.14 7.78
CA GLU A 59 -1.05 -19.13 7.22
C GLU A 59 -0.47 -20.06 8.28
N THR A 60 0.04 -19.51 9.38
CA THR A 60 0.61 -20.29 10.49
C THR A 60 -0.45 -21.16 11.17
N ALA A 61 -1.67 -20.63 11.36
CA ALA A 61 -2.80 -21.37 11.91
C ALA A 61 -3.25 -22.50 10.99
N ALA A 62 -3.29 -22.26 9.67
CA ALA A 62 -3.61 -23.28 8.67
C ALA A 62 -2.56 -24.41 8.63
N ALA A 63 -1.28 -24.08 8.86
CA ALA A 63 -0.19 -25.04 9.01
C ALA A 63 -0.21 -25.81 10.36
N LYS A 64 -1.17 -25.53 11.25
CA LYS A 64 -1.25 -26.08 12.62
C LYS A 64 -0.02 -25.81 13.48
N GLU A 65 0.74 -24.78 13.13
CA GLU A 65 1.86 -24.32 13.93
C GLU A 65 1.37 -23.44 15.09
N PRO A 66 2.08 -23.40 16.23
CA PRO A 66 1.73 -22.51 17.32
C PRO A 66 1.86 -21.04 16.89
N VAL A 67 0.75 -20.30 16.95
CA VAL A 67 0.72 -18.88 16.61
C VAL A 67 1.17 -18.05 17.81
N THR A 68 2.28 -17.34 17.65
CA THR A 68 2.74 -16.34 18.64
C THR A 68 3.06 -15.04 17.92
N LEU A 69 2.72 -13.88 18.51
CA LEU A 69 2.96 -12.58 17.89
C LEU A 69 4.44 -12.37 17.55
N LYS A 70 5.34 -12.77 18.46
CA LYS A 70 6.79 -12.73 18.24
C LYS A 70 7.21 -13.59 17.04
N GLY A 71 6.65 -14.80 16.92
CA GLY A 71 6.89 -15.68 15.78
C GLY A 71 6.41 -15.07 14.46
N LEU A 72 5.20 -14.50 14.43
CA LEU A 72 4.65 -13.85 13.23
C LEU A 72 5.51 -12.66 12.79
N ILE A 73 5.89 -11.79 13.73
CA ILE A 73 6.78 -10.64 13.46
C ILE A 73 8.15 -11.12 12.95
N GLY A 74 8.66 -12.22 13.50
CA GLY A 74 9.92 -12.84 13.07
C GLY A 74 9.88 -13.48 11.67
N LYS A 75 8.69 -13.86 11.18
CA LYS A 75 8.50 -14.39 9.82
C LYS A 75 8.48 -13.30 8.73
N ILE A 76 8.42 -12.01 9.10
CA ILE A 76 8.40 -10.90 8.14
C ILE A 76 9.83 -10.58 7.70
N ASP A 77 10.10 -10.64 6.40
CA ASP A 77 11.27 -9.99 5.80
C ASP A 77 11.05 -8.47 5.81
N TRP A 78 11.49 -7.82 6.88
CA TRP A 78 11.28 -6.39 7.10
C TRP A 78 11.95 -5.51 6.04
N THR A 79 13.11 -5.91 5.54
CA THR A 79 13.84 -5.13 4.52
C THR A 79 13.08 -5.13 3.21
N ALA A 80 12.67 -6.31 2.73
CA ALA A 80 11.85 -6.40 1.52
C ALA A 80 10.48 -5.75 1.74
N PHE A 81 9.86 -5.97 2.88
CA PHE A 81 8.53 -5.46 3.19
C PHE A 81 8.48 -3.92 3.20
N VAL A 82 9.43 -3.25 3.85
CA VAL A 82 9.48 -1.78 3.89
C VAL A 82 9.85 -1.22 2.52
N THR A 83 10.92 -1.71 1.90
CA THR A 83 11.40 -1.15 0.62
C THR A 83 10.42 -1.37 -0.53
N PHE A 84 9.73 -2.50 -0.55
CA PHE A 84 8.77 -2.81 -1.60
C PHE A 84 7.39 -2.25 -1.28
N ASN A 85 6.78 -2.62 -0.16
CA ASN A 85 5.37 -2.30 0.08
C ASN A 85 5.18 -0.87 0.59
N TRP A 86 5.98 -0.40 1.55
CA TRP A 86 5.79 0.94 2.09
C TRP A 86 6.32 2.01 1.13
N LEU A 87 7.51 1.79 0.58
CA LEU A 87 8.15 2.78 -0.29
C LEU A 87 7.68 2.64 -1.73
N LYS A 88 8.07 1.59 -2.46
CA LYS A 88 7.75 1.50 -3.90
C LYS A 88 6.26 1.48 -4.17
N VAL A 89 5.50 0.61 -3.51
CA VAL A 89 4.06 0.48 -3.74
C VAL A 89 3.32 1.63 -3.05
N GLY A 90 3.59 1.91 -1.78
CA GLY A 90 2.93 2.99 -1.04
C GLY A 90 3.13 4.38 -1.66
N ILE A 91 4.36 4.73 -2.05
CA ILE A 91 4.67 6.05 -2.60
C ILE A 91 4.42 6.09 -4.10
N CYS A 92 5.01 5.18 -4.89
CA CYS A 92 4.99 5.31 -6.35
C CYS A 92 3.66 4.85 -6.97
N PHE A 93 2.90 3.97 -6.32
CA PHE A 93 1.62 3.50 -6.83
C PHE A 93 0.45 4.18 -6.10
N TRP A 94 0.40 4.06 -4.77
CA TRP A 94 -0.79 4.47 -4.04
C TRP A 94 -0.97 5.98 -3.87
N ILE A 95 0.10 6.78 -3.74
CA ILE A 95 -0.07 8.24 -3.65
C ILE A 95 -0.71 8.81 -4.93
N PRO A 96 -0.22 8.52 -6.15
CA PRO A 96 -0.87 8.96 -7.38
C PRO A 96 -2.30 8.44 -7.51
N VAL A 97 -2.52 7.14 -7.27
CA VAL A 97 -3.86 6.51 -7.38
C VAL A 97 -4.85 7.14 -6.42
N HIS A 98 -4.50 7.29 -5.14
CA HIS A 98 -5.39 7.90 -4.16
C HIS A 98 -5.62 9.38 -4.42
N THR A 99 -4.64 10.10 -4.99
CA THR A 99 -4.84 11.48 -5.44
C THR A 99 -5.94 11.54 -6.50
N ILE A 100 -5.91 10.66 -7.49
CA ILE A 100 -6.96 10.57 -8.52
C ILE A 100 -8.30 10.18 -7.90
N VAL A 101 -8.33 9.16 -7.02
CA VAL A 101 -9.55 8.73 -6.33
C VAL A 101 -10.18 9.89 -5.55
N PHE A 102 -9.39 10.72 -4.88
CA PHE A 102 -9.89 11.82 -4.07
C PHE A 102 -10.39 13.02 -4.88
N LEU A 103 -10.10 13.09 -6.18
CA LEU A 103 -10.74 14.04 -7.09
C LEU A 103 -12.14 13.58 -7.53
N LEU A 104 -12.47 12.30 -7.36
CA LEU A 104 -13.78 11.76 -7.72
C LEU A 104 -14.85 12.09 -6.67
N PRO A 105 -16.14 12.03 -7.05
CA PRO A 105 -17.25 12.12 -6.10
C PRO A 105 -17.16 11.09 -4.97
N GLU A 106 -17.49 11.51 -3.75
CA GLU A 106 -17.29 10.71 -2.52
C GLU A 106 -17.94 9.33 -2.55
N ASN A 107 -19.13 9.24 -3.15
CA ASN A 107 -19.91 8.01 -3.25
C ASN A 107 -19.24 6.91 -4.10
N ILE A 108 -18.32 7.26 -5.00
CA ILE A 108 -17.63 6.28 -5.86
C ILE A 108 -16.19 6.00 -5.44
N ARG A 109 -15.61 6.82 -4.56
CA ARG A 109 -14.17 6.73 -4.17
C ARG A 109 -13.79 5.33 -3.68
N VAL A 110 -14.63 4.76 -2.81
CA VAL A 110 -14.36 3.45 -2.19
C VAL A 110 -14.37 2.33 -3.24
N VAL A 111 -15.32 2.38 -4.17
CA VAL A 111 -15.44 1.39 -5.25
C VAL A 111 -14.22 1.47 -6.16
N VAL A 112 -13.83 2.68 -6.59
CA VAL A 112 -12.65 2.87 -7.44
C VAL A 112 -11.38 2.41 -6.73
N ALA A 113 -11.20 2.73 -5.45
CA ALA A 113 -10.07 2.25 -4.66
C ALA A 113 -10.02 0.72 -4.56
N ALA A 114 -11.17 0.05 -4.39
CA ALA A 114 -11.24 -1.40 -4.37
C ALA A 114 -10.77 -2.03 -5.70
N PHE A 115 -11.21 -1.48 -6.83
CA PHE A 115 -10.75 -1.93 -8.15
C PHE A 115 -9.27 -1.64 -8.39
N SER A 116 -8.74 -0.53 -7.88
CA SER A 116 -7.30 -0.23 -7.94
C SER A 116 -6.46 -1.29 -7.21
N SER A 117 -6.95 -1.85 -6.11
CA SER A 117 -6.26 -2.96 -5.41
C SER A 117 -6.21 -4.22 -6.26
N ILE A 118 -7.29 -4.53 -6.98
CA ILE A 118 -7.32 -5.67 -7.91
C ILE A 118 -6.32 -5.43 -9.06
N ALA A 119 -6.33 -4.24 -9.65
CA ALA A 119 -5.38 -3.87 -10.70
C ALA A 119 -3.92 -4.00 -10.23
N LEU A 120 -3.62 -3.53 -9.01
CA LEU A 120 -2.30 -3.72 -8.41
C LEU A 120 -1.93 -5.20 -8.28
N GLY A 121 -2.84 -6.03 -7.77
CA GLY A 121 -2.59 -7.47 -7.62
C GLY A 121 -2.29 -8.15 -8.97
N ILE A 122 -2.99 -7.74 -10.03
CA ILE A 122 -2.74 -8.21 -11.39
C ILE A 122 -1.35 -7.76 -11.87
N ILE A 123 -1.01 -6.48 -11.71
CA ILE A 123 0.31 -5.92 -12.10
C ILE A 123 1.44 -6.68 -11.39
N LEU A 124 1.30 -6.92 -10.09
CA LEU A 124 2.28 -7.65 -9.30
C LEU A 124 2.43 -9.11 -9.75
N SER A 125 1.32 -9.77 -10.08
CA SER A 125 1.32 -11.15 -10.58
C SER A 125 2.11 -11.30 -11.89
N PHE A 126 2.05 -10.30 -12.78
CA PHE A 126 2.86 -10.28 -14.00
C PHE A 126 4.32 -9.89 -13.75
N ALA A 127 4.58 -8.95 -12.82
CA ALA A 127 5.93 -8.55 -12.47
C ALA A 127 6.75 -9.73 -11.89
N SER A 128 6.15 -10.55 -11.02
CA SER A 128 6.80 -11.71 -10.42
C SER A 128 7.20 -12.78 -11.43
N LYS A 129 6.44 -12.96 -12.52
CA LYS A 129 6.77 -13.93 -13.59
C LYS A 129 8.00 -13.53 -14.41
N LYS A 130 8.28 -12.23 -14.55
CA LYS A 130 9.43 -11.76 -15.34
C LYS A 130 10.75 -11.92 -14.59
N GLY A 131 10.73 -11.83 -13.27
CA GLY A 131 11.91 -12.05 -12.42
C GLY A 131 12.39 -13.50 -12.37
N SER A 132 11.52 -14.46 -12.71
CA SER A 132 11.84 -15.88 -12.74
C SER A 132 12.29 -16.39 -14.12
N SER A 133 12.82 -15.54 -14.99
CA SER A 133 13.43 -16.03 -16.24
C SER A 133 14.63 -16.89 -15.83
N PRO A 134 14.58 -18.22 -16.07
CA PRO A 134 15.58 -19.14 -15.53
C PRO A 134 16.93 -18.74 -16.11
N ALA A 135 17.92 -18.58 -15.22
CA ALA A 135 19.32 -18.47 -15.60
C ALA A 135 19.60 -19.62 -16.58
N LYS A 136 19.72 -19.26 -17.86
CA LYS A 136 20.04 -20.20 -18.92
C LYS A 136 21.39 -20.79 -18.58
N ILE A 137 21.40 -22.11 -18.58
CA ILE A 137 22.55 -23.00 -18.66
C ILE A 137 23.53 -22.43 -19.69
N SER A 138 24.74 -22.11 -19.24
CA SER A 138 25.96 -22.01 -20.05
C SER A 138 27.13 -22.04 -19.07
N GLU A 139 28.16 -22.87 -19.15
CA GLU A 139 28.63 -23.94 -20.03
C GLU A 139 29.61 -24.69 -19.09
N GLU A 140 29.50 -25.99 -18.83
CA GLU A 140 30.22 -27.01 -19.59
C GLU A 140 31.48 -26.50 -20.32
N GLU A 141 32.38 -25.77 -19.64
CA GLU A 141 33.76 -25.52 -20.11
C GLU A 141 34.66 -24.95 -19.00
N ALA A 142 35.07 -25.81 -18.07
CA ALA A 142 36.32 -25.62 -17.34
C ALA A 142 36.92 -27.01 -17.10
N ILE A 143 37.57 -27.46 -18.18
CA ILE A 143 38.49 -28.59 -18.37
C ILE A 143 39.07 -29.19 -17.07
#